data_AF-A0A0F9LIS1-F1
#
_entry.id   AF-A0A0F9LIS1-F1
#
_cell.length_a   1.000
_cell.length_b   1.000
_cell.length_c   1.000
_cell.angle_alpha   90.00
_cell.angle_beta   90.00
_cell.angle_gamma   90.00
#
_symmetry.space_group_name_H-M   'P 1'
#
loop_
_entity.id
_entity.type
_entity.pdbx_description
1 polymer ?
#
loop_
_entity_poly.entity_id
_entity_poly.type
_entity_poly.pdbx_seq_one_letter_code
_entity_poly.pdbx_strand_id
1 'polypeptide(L)'
;MEDDKNTEDQKERLGLLLKLQKLSQLAVREFMGVNSENDDPRVKFLARLQMAMNLLTTQVAVLITISMELEGEKQERGQLILEELEKQVEVMESDLAVTGWDLNNNPLLDLPRWEEITKSWPK
;
A
#
# COMPACT_ATOMS: atom_id res chain seq x y z
N MET A 1 15.83 18.93 -15.98
CA MET A 1 15.26 19.43 -14.70
C MET A 1 13.80 19.06 -14.55
N GLU A 2 12.86 19.51 -15.40
CA GLU A 2 11.44 19.04 -15.32
C GLU A 2 11.28 17.55 -15.69
N ASP A 3 11.98 17.08 -16.73
CA ASP A 3 11.95 15.67 -17.13
C ASP A 3 12.54 14.72 -16.08
N ASP A 4 13.55 15.19 -15.32
CA ASP A 4 14.20 14.40 -14.27
C ASP A 4 13.30 14.27 -13.03
N LYS A 5 12.62 15.35 -12.63
CA LYS A 5 11.65 15.35 -11.52
C LYS A 5 10.48 14.41 -11.81
N ASN A 6 9.89 14.50 -13.01
CA ASN A 6 8.78 13.63 -13.42
C ASN A 6 9.19 12.14 -13.45
N THR A 7 10.43 11.84 -13.84
CA THR A 7 10.95 10.47 -13.84
C THR A 7 11.14 9.93 -12.41
N GLU A 8 11.57 10.77 -11.48
CA GLU A 8 11.75 10.38 -10.08
C GLU A 8 10.42 10.15 -9.36
N ASP A 9 9.45 11.05 -9.53
CA ASP A 9 8.09 10.90 -9.01
C ASP A 9 7.42 9.60 -9.52
N GLN A 10 7.68 9.22 -10.78
CA GLN A 10 7.16 7.98 -11.35
C GLN A 10 7.76 6.73 -10.69
N LYS A 11 9.07 6.75 -10.41
CA LYS A 11 9.73 5.64 -9.70
C LYS A 11 9.24 5.52 -8.27
N GLU A 12 9.07 6.64 -7.59
CA GLU A 12 8.58 6.68 -6.22
C GLU A 12 7.16 6.13 -6.11
N ARG A 13 6.25 6.58 -7.00
CA ARG A 13 4.89 6.00 -7.12
C ARG A 13 4.94 4.50 -7.38
N LEU A 14 5.79 4.05 -8.31
CA LEU A 14 5.93 2.62 -8.60
C LEU A 14 6.42 1.85 -7.37
N GLY A 15 7.37 2.39 -6.62
CA GLY A 15 7.86 1.80 -5.37
C GLY A 15 6.75 1.63 -4.32
N LEU A 16 5.94 2.67 -4.10
CA LEU A 16 4.82 2.62 -3.16
C LEU A 16 3.75 1.62 -3.60
N LEU A 17 3.44 1.55 -4.90
CA LEU A 17 2.49 0.56 -5.44
C LEU A 17 2.98 -0.89 -5.25
N LEU A 18 4.28 -1.14 -5.43
CA LEU A 18 4.87 -2.45 -5.19
C LEU A 18 4.80 -2.83 -3.70
N LYS A 19 5.06 -1.87 -2.79
CA LYS A 19 4.88 -2.08 -1.35
C LYS A 19 3.43 -2.42 -1.02
N LEU A 20 2.46 -1.62 -1.48
CA LEU A 20 1.03 -1.88 -1.28
C LEU A 20 0.63 -3.26 -1.79
N GLN A 21 1.15 -3.68 -2.94
CA GLN A 21 0.88 -5.01 -3.50
C GLN A 21 1.39 -6.11 -2.56
N LYS A 22 2.63 -5.99 -2.07
CA LYS A 22 3.24 -6.97 -1.15
C LYS A 22 2.48 -7.03 0.18
N LEU A 23 2.14 -5.88 0.76
CA LEU A 23 1.36 -5.80 1.99
C LEU A 23 -0.04 -6.38 1.81
N SER A 24 -0.70 -6.11 0.68
CA SER A 24 -2.01 -6.67 0.35
C SER A 24 -1.95 -8.19 0.20
N GLN A 25 -0.91 -8.72 -0.44
CA GLN A 25 -0.69 -10.16 -0.54
C GLN A 25 -0.48 -10.80 0.83
N LEU A 26 0.35 -10.18 1.68
CA LEU A 26 0.59 -10.64 3.04
C LEU A 26 -0.71 -10.65 3.86
N ALA A 27 -1.45 -9.53 3.92
CA ALA A 27 -2.70 -9.43 4.65
C ALA A 27 -3.73 -10.48 4.23
N VAL A 28 -3.97 -10.63 2.92
CA VAL A 28 -4.92 -11.60 2.39
C VAL A 28 -4.48 -13.03 2.69
N ARG A 29 -3.19 -13.33 2.56
CA ARG A 29 -2.65 -14.66 2.82
C ARG A 29 -2.86 -15.07 4.27
N GLU A 30 -2.49 -14.20 5.20
CA GLU A 30 -2.62 -14.44 6.63
C GLU A 30 -4.09 -14.54 7.04
N PHE A 31 -4.97 -13.70 6.48
CA PHE A 31 -6.41 -13.78 6.73
C PHE A 31 -7.03 -15.09 6.22
N MET A 32 -6.48 -15.67 5.16
CA MET A 32 -6.94 -16.93 4.58
C MET A 32 -6.28 -18.18 5.19
N GLY A 33 -5.31 -18.03 6.10
CA GLY A 33 -4.57 -19.16 6.67
C GLY A 33 -3.71 -19.93 5.66
N VAL A 34 -3.28 -19.28 4.56
CA VAL A 34 -2.53 -19.95 3.48
C VAL A 34 -1.02 -19.83 3.71
N ASN A 35 -0.34 -20.92 4.04
CA ASN A 35 1.10 -20.88 4.32
C ASN A 35 2.01 -20.83 3.08
N SER A 36 1.50 -21.09 1.87
CA SER A 36 2.35 -21.10 0.67
C SER A 36 2.42 -19.71 0.03
N GLU A 37 3.65 -19.21 -0.15
CA GLU A 37 3.92 -17.95 -0.87
C GLU A 37 3.47 -17.99 -2.33
N ASN A 38 3.36 -19.20 -2.89
CA ASN A 38 3.01 -19.42 -4.28
C ASN A 38 1.74 -20.27 -4.36
N ASP A 39 0.78 -19.75 -5.13
CA ASP A 39 -0.23 -20.50 -5.89
C ASP A 39 -1.64 -20.73 -5.37
N ASP A 40 -2.13 -20.04 -4.33
CA ASP A 40 -3.59 -19.93 -4.22
C ASP A 40 -4.11 -18.82 -5.16
N PRO A 41 -4.86 -19.14 -6.24
CA PRO A 41 -5.39 -18.13 -7.15
C PRO A 41 -6.33 -17.16 -6.45
N ARG A 42 -6.97 -17.58 -5.34
CA ARG A 42 -7.85 -16.73 -4.52
C ARG A 42 -7.05 -15.66 -3.79
N VAL A 43 -5.89 -16.02 -3.22
CA VAL A 43 -4.98 -15.06 -2.59
C VAL A 43 -4.51 -14.03 -3.64
N LYS A 44 -4.11 -14.50 -4.83
CA LYS A 44 -3.71 -13.60 -5.93
C LYS A 44 -4.85 -12.67 -6.37
N PHE A 45 -6.07 -13.18 -6.49
CA PHE A 45 -7.25 -12.41 -6.87
C PHE A 45 -7.62 -11.37 -5.82
N LEU A 46 -7.75 -11.78 -4.55
CA LEU A 46 -8.13 -10.92 -3.44
C LEU A 46 -7.07 -9.86 -3.14
N ALA A 47 -5.78 -10.20 -3.24
CA ALA A 47 -4.71 -9.22 -3.09
C ALA A 47 -4.74 -8.15 -4.21
N ARG A 48 -5.05 -8.55 -5.45
CA ARG A 48 -5.25 -7.59 -6.55
C ARG A 48 -6.49 -6.74 -6.34
N LEU A 49 -7.57 -7.31 -5.79
CA LEU A 49 -8.78 -6.57 -5.46
C LEU A 49 -8.49 -5.54 -4.35
N GLN A 50 -7.78 -5.92 -3.30
CA GLN A 50 -7.35 -5.01 -2.23
C GLN A 50 -6.48 -3.88 -2.79
N MET A 51 -5.51 -4.21 -3.66
CA MET A 51 -4.68 -3.22 -4.33
C MET A 51 -5.50 -2.25 -5.19
N ALA A 52 -6.51 -2.74 -5.92
CA ALA A 52 -7.41 -1.89 -6.70
C ALA A 52 -8.27 -0.99 -5.80
N MET A 53 -8.72 -1.47 -4.64
CA MET A 53 -9.44 -0.67 -3.65
C MET A 53 -8.56 0.44 -3.08
N ASN A 54 -7.31 0.14 -2.71
CA ASN A 54 -6.33 1.14 -2.26
C ASN A 54 -6.10 2.23 -3.32
N LEU A 55 -5.96 1.85 -4.59
CA LEU A 55 -5.83 2.78 -5.70
C LEU A 55 -7.07 3.67 -5.88
N LEU A 56 -8.27 3.11 -5.79
CA LEU A 56 -9.52 3.87 -5.88
C LEU A 56 -9.67 4.84 -4.71
N THR A 57 -9.37 4.40 -3.48
CA THR A 57 -9.35 5.25 -2.28
C THR A 57 -8.38 6.42 -2.47
N THR A 58 -7.17 6.15 -2.99
CA THR A 58 -6.18 7.18 -3.32
C THR A 58 -6.74 8.21 -4.29
N GLN A 59 -7.34 7.76 -5.39
CA GLN A 59 -7.89 8.65 -6.40
C GLN A 59 -9.05 9.50 -5.86
N VAL A 60 -9.93 8.90 -5.05
CA VAL A 60 -11.06 9.60 -4.42
C VAL A 60 -10.55 10.66 -3.43
N ALA A 61 -9.59 10.32 -2.58
CA ALA A 61 -8.99 11.25 -1.62
C ALA A 61 -8.36 12.45 -2.36
N VAL A 62 -7.58 12.19 -3.42
CA VAL A 62 -6.98 13.24 -4.25
C VAL A 62 -8.04 14.12 -4.91
N LEU A 63 -9.12 13.54 -5.43
CA LEU A 63 -10.22 14.32 -6.03
C LEU A 63 -10.94 15.18 -5.00
N ILE A 64 -11.11 14.69 -3.77
CA ILE A 64 -11.68 15.47 -2.65
C ILE A 64 -10.76 16.64 -2.31
N THR A 65 -9.45 16.39 -2.16
CA THR A 65 -8.48 17.45 -1.84
C THR A 65 -8.41 18.50 -2.93
N ILE A 66 -8.35 18.11 -4.22
CA ILE A 66 -8.42 19.05 -5.34
C ILE A 66 -9.72 19.86 -5.32
N SER A 67 -10.85 19.22 -5.00
CA SER A 67 -12.15 19.90 -4.92
C SER A 67 -12.17 20.95 -3.80
N MET A 68 -11.45 20.69 -2.69
CA MET A 68 -11.29 21.63 -1.56
C MET A 68 -10.27 22.73 -1.86
N GLU A 69 -9.19 22.41 -2.57
CA GLU A 69 -8.09 23.32 -2.93
C GLU A 69 -8.45 24.36 -4.00
N LEU A 70 -9.46 24.08 -4.82
CA LEU A 70 -10.03 25.04 -5.76
C LEU A 70 -10.50 26.36 -5.11
N GLU A 71 -10.51 26.44 -3.77
CA GLU A 71 -10.78 27.66 -2.99
C GLU A 71 -9.53 28.53 -2.65
N GLY A 72 -8.28 28.13 -2.95
CA GLY A 72 -7.15 29.06 -2.69
C GLY A 72 -5.71 28.63 -2.98
N GLU A 73 -5.37 27.33 -3.05
CA GLU A 73 -3.99 26.89 -3.30
C GLU A 73 -3.98 25.82 -4.40
N LYS A 74 -3.02 25.88 -5.32
CA LYS A 74 -2.83 24.85 -6.35
C LYS A 74 -1.73 23.90 -5.90
N GLN A 75 -2.06 22.78 -5.26
CA GLN A 75 -1.08 21.71 -5.16
C GLN A 75 -1.00 20.93 -6.47
N GLU A 76 0.19 20.41 -6.79
CA GLU A 76 0.37 19.52 -7.94
C GLU A 76 -0.35 18.20 -7.63
N ARG A 77 -1.35 17.83 -8.45
CA ARG A 77 -2.08 16.54 -8.33
C ARG A 77 -1.16 15.33 -8.15
N GLY A 78 0.03 15.37 -8.74
CA GLY A 78 1.04 14.32 -8.62
C GLY A 78 1.60 14.14 -7.20
N GLN A 79 1.73 15.23 -6.44
CA GLN A 79 2.20 15.25 -5.06
C GLN A 79 1.12 14.68 -4.12
N LEU A 80 -0.14 15.11 -4.31
CA LEU A 80 -1.28 14.58 -3.56
C LEU A 80 -1.45 13.06 -3.71
N ILE A 81 -1.17 12.51 -4.90
CA ILE A 81 -1.19 11.06 -5.13
C ILE A 81 -0.08 10.38 -4.35
N LEU A 82 1.13 10.95 -4.31
CA LEU A 82 2.26 10.39 -3.57
C LEU A 82 1.94 10.33 -2.07
N GLU A 83 1.51 11.45 -1.47
CA GLU A 83 1.21 11.55 -0.04
C GLU A 83 0.13 10.57 0.40
N GLU A 84 -0.92 10.39 -0.41
CA GLU A 84 -1.98 9.46 -0.07
C GLU A 84 -1.56 7.98 -0.26
N LEU A 85 -0.70 7.69 -1.25
CA LEU A 85 -0.10 6.36 -1.39
C LEU A 85 0.82 6.03 -0.21
N GLU A 86 1.65 6.98 0.23
CA GLU A 86 2.51 6.84 1.40
C GLU A 86 1.71 6.54 2.66
N LYS A 87 0.66 7.33 2.91
CA LYS A 87 -0.24 7.12 4.04
C LYS A 87 -0.89 5.73 4.02
N GLN A 88 -1.30 5.23 2.86
CA GLN A 88 -1.86 3.89 2.75
C GLN A 88 -0.82 2.80 3.03
N VAL A 89 0.43 2.99 2.58
CA VAL A 89 1.53 2.10 2.92
C VAL A 89 1.74 2.09 4.43
N GLU A 90 1.84 3.26 5.07
CA GLU A 90 2.05 3.38 6.52
C GLU A 90 0.94 2.69 7.34
N VAL A 91 -0.32 2.89 6.94
CA VAL A 91 -1.47 2.23 7.60
C VAL A 91 -1.34 0.71 7.48
N MET A 92 -1.08 0.19 6.27
CA MET A 92 -0.92 -1.24 6.07
C MET A 92 0.32 -1.81 6.78
N GLU A 93 1.42 -1.07 6.84
CA GLU A 93 2.61 -1.44 7.59
C GLU A 93 2.30 -1.55 9.09
N SER A 94 1.56 -0.59 9.65
CA SER A 94 1.12 -0.64 11.05
C SER A 94 0.18 -1.82 11.33
N ASP A 95 -0.79 -2.05 10.45
CA ASP A 95 -1.77 -3.15 10.56
C ASP A 95 -1.12 -4.53 10.43
N LEU A 96 0.05 -4.62 9.79
CA LEU A 96 0.80 -5.85 9.63
C LEU A 96 2.04 -5.92 10.52
N ALA A 97 2.22 -4.96 11.44
CA ALA A 97 3.39 -4.86 12.30
C ALA A 97 4.73 -4.92 11.55
N VAL A 98 4.81 -4.26 10.40
CA VAL A 98 6.02 -4.12 9.60
C VAL A 98 6.98 -3.16 10.31
N THR A 99 8.24 -3.56 10.44
CA THR A 99 9.32 -2.79 11.08
C THR A 99 10.36 -2.29 10.08
N GLY A 100 10.32 -2.79 8.85
CA GLY A 100 11.23 -2.40 7.79
C GLY A 100 11.05 -3.27 6.55
N TRP A 101 11.95 -3.10 5.59
CA TRP A 101 11.98 -3.87 4.34
C TRP A 101 13.39 -4.42 4.13
N ASP A 102 13.49 -5.66 3.64
CA ASP A 102 14.76 -6.26 3.27
C ASP A 102 15.27 -5.72 1.90
N LEU A 103 16.47 -6.14 1.50
CA LEU A 103 17.09 -5.76 0.22
C LEU A 103 16.34 -6.29 -1.01
N ASN A 104 15.39 -7.22 -0.82
CA ASN A 104 14.58 -7.83 -1.87
C ASN A 104 13.15 -7.24 -1.89
N ASN A 105 12.88 -6.16 -1.15
CA ASN A 105 11.55 -5.57 -0.98
C ASN A 105 10.52 -6.53 -0.39
N ASN A 106 10.92 -7.34 0.60
CA ASN A 106 9.99 -8.07 1.45
C ASN A 106 9.86 -7.37 2.81
N PRO A 107 8.65 -7.32 3.40
CA PRO A 107 8.43 -6.70 4.69
C PRO A 107 9.06 -7.52 5.82
N LEU A 108 9.72 -6.84 6.75
CA LEU A 108 10.25 -7.40 7.99
C LEU A 108 9.22 -7.19 9.10
N LEU A 109 8.78 -8.26 9.77
CA LEU A 109 7.69 -8.20 10.75
C LEU A 109 8.21 -8.25 12.19
N ASP A 110 7.57 -7.48 13.07
CA ASP A 110 7.60 -7.73 14.52
C ASP A 110 6.69 -8.92 14.79
N LEU A 111 7.26 -10.14 14.87
CA LEU A 111 6.50 -11.37 15.01
C LEU A 111 5.58 -11.38 16.26
N PRO A 112 6.03 -10.99 17.46
CA PRO A 112 5.13 -10.87 18.62
C PRO A 112 3.91 -9.98 18.38
N ARG A 113 4.11 -8.77 17.84
CA ARG A 113 3.00 -7.84 17.58
C ARG A 113 2.10 -8.34 16.44
N TRP A 114 2.71 -8.94 15.41
CA TRP A 114 2.01 -9.53 14.29
C TRP A 114 1.10 -10.69 14.72
N GLU A 115 1.58 -11.58 15.59
CA GLU A 115 0.78 -12.67 16.18
C GLU A 115 -0.39 -12.15 17.01
N GLU A 116 -0.21 -11.04 17.72
CA GLU A 116 -1.27 -10.40 18.49
C GLU A 116 -2.38 -9.84 17.59
N ILE A 117 -2.01 -9.14 16.51
CA ILE A 117 -2.95 -8.57 15.55
C ILE A 117 -3.74 -9.68 14.83
N THR A 118 -3.04 -10.71 14.37
CA THR A 118 -3.62 -11.80 13.57
C THR A 118 -4.30 -12.88 14.40
N LYS A 119 -4.25 -12.81 15.74
CA LYS A 119 -4.87 -13.80 16.64
C LYS A 119 -6.37 -14.00 16.40
N SER A 120 -7.07 -12.95 16.00
CA SER A 120 -8.51 -12.97 15.72
C SER A 120 -8.86 -13.38 14.28
N TRP A 121 -7.85 -13.54 13.43
CA TRP A 121 -8.06 -13.85 12.02
C TRP A 121 -8.40 -15.34 11.84
N PRO A 122 -9.17 -15.69 10.80
CA PRO A 122 -9.46 -17.08 10.48
C PRO A 122 -8.16 -17.87 10.29
N LYS A 123 -8.10 -19.09 10.83
CA LYS A 123 -6.98 -20.04 10.67
C LYS A 123 -7.40 -21.23 9.83
#